data_AF-A0A1G2ZXU1-F1
#
_entry.id   AF-A0A1G2ZXU1-F1
#
_cell.length_a   1.000
_cell.length_b   1.000
_cell.length_c   1.000
_cell.angle_alpha   90.00
_cell.angle_beta   90.00
_cell.angle_gamma   90.00
#
_symmetry.space_group_name_H-M   'P 1'
#
loop_
_entity.id
_entity.type
_entity.pdbx_description
1 polymer ?
#
loop_
_entity_poly.entity_id
_entity_poly.type
_entity_poly.pdbx_seq_one_letter_code
_entity_poly.pdbx_strand_id
1 'polypeptide(L)'
;MSERSGFTLIELLVVIAIIAILMAILMPALQIAREQARGIGCMSNQKTMGLAYVMYADENDSGMCGGMARYAPINGVPPWVMPPLDYQANRTFREMPSGGVTLEQRLNGLREGALFPYIKDVGAYHCPGDDRIRRGTSNGNQLQHLLYRSYSMPDFLRATAPTDPKKITDFKTPAQKMLFVEEIYDAPGVNHNVDGWSYNPRTNSLWDPLGLYHSNSATFSFMDGHAAVTKWSDKRTVIYFRSRSEAASMGFGKNTPFNPPNEDLVWLDEHYPGKTLYAQ
;
A
#
# COMPACT_ATOMS: atom_id res chain seq x y z
N MET A 1 23.93 3.95 65.48
CA MET A 1 22.55 4.02 64.95
C MET A 1 22.63 4.78 63.65
N SER A 2 22.37 4.13 62.50
CA SER A 2 22.38 4.80 61.20
C SER A 2 21.04 5.49 61.01
N GLU A 3 21.00 6.82 61.07
CA GLU A 3 19.82 7.57 60.66
C GLU A 3 19.57 7.31 59.17
N ARG A 4 18.40 6.76 58.84
CA ARG A 4 17.98 6.64 57.46
C ARG A 4 17.39 7.98 57.05
N SER A 5 18.10 8.72 56.20
CA SER A 5 17.55 9.92 55.55
C SER A 5 16.39 9.51 54.64
N GLY A 6 15.16 9.91 55.01
CA GLY A 6 13.98 9.74 54.17
C GLY A 6 13.93 10.77 53.05
N PHE A 7 13.44 10.37 51.89
CA PHE A 7 13.20 11.27 50.77
C PHE A 7 12.09 12.27 51.13
N THR A 8 12.30 13.56 50.94
CA THR A 8 11.27 14.56 51.18
C THR A 8 10.28 14.60 50.00
N LEU A 9 9.05 15.02 50.30
CA LEU A 9 8.01 15.19 49.28
C LEU A 9 8.40 16.23 48.21
N ILE A 10 9.18 17.25 48.60
CA ILE A 10 9.69 18.29 47.69
C ILE A 10 10.72 17.70 46.72
N GLU A 11 11.68 16.91 47.21
CA GLU A 11 12.68 16.26 46.36
C GLU A 11 12.02 15.34 45.33
N LEU A 12 11.00 14.58 45.74
CA LEU A 12 10.24 13.72 44.82
C LEU A 12 9.50 14.55 43.75
N LEU A 13 8.90 15.67 44.15
CA LEU A 13 8.14 16.52 43.25
C LEU A 13 9.05 17.20 42.20
N VAL A 14 10.23 17.67 42.60
CA VAL A 14 11.21 18.25 41.67
C VAL A 14 11.68 17.23 40.63
N VAL A 15 11.93 15.98 41.05
CA VAL A 15 12.34 14.91 40.13
C VAL A 15 11.26 14.61 39.10
N ILE A 16 10.00 14.47 39.54
CA ILE A 16 8.88 14.22 38.63
C ILE A 16 8.69 15.40 37.67
N ALA A 17 8.82 16.64 38.15
CA ALA A 17 8.74 17.84 37.32
C ALA A 17 9.82 17.85 36.22
N ILE A 18 11.07 17.50 36.56
CA ILE A 18 12.15 17.39 35.58
C ILE A 18 11.86 16.28 34.55
N ILE A 19 11.42 15.10 35.00
CA ILE A 19 11.05 14.00 34.10
C ILE A 19 9.93 14.42 33.15
N ALA A 20 8.90 15.12 33.64
CA ALA A 20 7.79 15.61 32.84
C ALA A 20 8.24 16.60 31.76
N ILE A 21 9.14 17.53 32.08
CA ILE A 21 9.71 18.48 31.12
C ILE A 21 10.53 17.75 30.04
N LEU A 22 11.37 16.79 30.44
CA LEU A 22 12.15 15.99 29.50
C LEU A 22 11.25 15.16 28.58
N MET A 23 10.21 14.51 29.11
CA MET A 23 9.26 13.75 28.30
C MET A 23 8.47 14.64 27.33
N ALA A 24 8.09 15.86 27.75
CA ALA A 24 7.36 16.80 26.90
C ALA A 24 8.17 17.21 25.65
N ILE A 25 9.49 17.34 25.77
CA ILE A 25 10.38 17.66 24.64
C ILE A 25 10.70 16.40 23.80
N LEU A 26 10.87 15.24 24.44
CA LEU A 26 11.25 14.00 23.75
C LEU A 26 10.10 13.36 22.96
N MET A 27 8.85 13.49 23.43
CA MET A 27 7.72 12.78 22.84
C MET A 27 7.43 13.23 21.39
N PRO A 28 7.37 14.53 21.04
CA PRO A 28 7.18 14.97 19.66
C PRO A 28 8.31 14.51 18.73
N ALA A 29 9.56 14.62 19.19
CA ALA A 29 10.73 14.19 18.40
C ALA A 29 10.69 12.68 18.12
N LEU A 30 10.34 11.87 19.11
CA LEU A 30 10.22 10.42 18.96
C LEU A 30 9.09 10.02 18.01
N GLN A 31 7.97 10.75 18.00
CA GLN A 31 6.87 10.51 17.06
C GLN A 31 7.33 10.73 15.62
N ILE A 32 8.01 11.84 15.34
CA ILE A 32 8.57 12.14 14.01
C ILE A 32 9.58 11.08 13.59
N ALA A 33 10.49 10.68 14.49
CA ALA A 33 11.49 9.66 14.20
C ALA A 33 10.85 8.30 13.87
N ARG A 34 9.82 7.89 14.62
CA ARG A 34 9.06 6.65 14.33
C ARG A 34 8.36 6.69 12.99
N GLU A 35 7.78 7.84 12.64
CA GLU A 35 7.11 8.04 11.36
C GLU A 35 8.08 7.94 10.18
N GLN A 36 9.26 8.58 10.29
CA GLN A 36 10.32 8.47 9.29
C GLN A 36 10.82 7.03 9.15
N ALA A 37 11.00 6.32 10.27
CA ALA A 37 11.42 4.92 10.26
C ALA A 37 10.39 4.01 9.56
N ARG A 38 9.09 4.26 9.75
CA ARG A 38 8.02 3.55 9.01
C ARG A 38 8.10 3.80 7.52
N GLY A 39 8.34 5.05 7.11
CA GLY A 39 8.50 5.41 5.69
C GLY A 39 9.70 4.72 5.04
N ILE A 40 10.85 4.66 5.74
CA ILE A 40 12.03 3.93 5.27
C ILE A 40 11.73 2.43 5.14
N GLY A 41 11.07 1.84 6.15
CA GLY A 41 10.67 0.43 6.11
C GLY A 41 9.74 0.13 4.94
N CYS A 42 8.77 1.01 4.67
CA CYS A 42 7.86 0.87 3.56
C CYS A 42 8.57 0.98 2.20
N MET A 43 9.47 1.96 2.02
CA MET A 43 10.28 2.10 0.81
C MET A 43 11.17 0.87 0.58
N SER A 44 11.71 0.29 1.67
CA SER A 44 12.46 -0.96 1.59
C SER A 44 11.58 -2.13 1.12
N ASN A 45 10.36 -2.25 1.64
CA ASN A 45 9.40 -3.26 1.20
C ASN A 45 9.03 -3.09 -0.27
N GLN A 46 8.75 -1.87 -0.74
CA GLN A 46 8.49 -1.59 -2.16
C GLN A 46 9.67 -1.99 -3.05
N LYS A 47 10.90 -1.71 -2.62
CA LYS A 47 12.10 -2.14 -3.36
C LYS A 47 12.20 -3.67 -3.43
N THR A 48 11.91 -4.37 -2.34
CA THR A 48 11.83 -5.84 -2.32
C THR A 48 10.77 -6.35 -3.30
N MET A 49 9.58 -5.74 -3.31
CA MET A 49 8.50 -6.09 -4.25
C MET A 49 8.91 -5.88 -5.71
N GLY A 50 9.53 -4.72 -6.02
CA GLY A 50 10.02 -4.40 -7.36
C GLY A 50 11.09 -5.36 -7.85
N LEU A 51 12.11 -5.61 -7.02
CA LEU A 51 13.19 -6.55 -7.35
C LEU A 51 12.65 -7.97 -7.55
N ALA A 52 11.73 -8.43 -6.68
CA ALA A 52 11.09 -9.73 -6.83
C ALA A 52 10.34 -9.86 -8.17
N TYR A 53 9.69 -8.80 -8.62
CA TYR A 53 9.03 -8.78 -9.93
C TYR A 53 10.03 -8.87 -11.08
N VAL A 54 11.14 -8.14 -11.00
CA VAL A 54 12.20 -8.21 -12.02
C VAL A 54 12.80 -9.62 -12.09
N MET A 55 13.08 -10.24 -10.95
CA MET A 55 13.57 -11.63 -10.88
C MET A 55 12.56 -12.62 -11.45
N TYR A 56 11.27 -12.46 -11.11
CA TYR A 56 10.20 -13.26 -11.69
C TYR A 56 10.17 -13.13 -13.22
N ALA A 57 10.22 -11.91 -13.74
CA ALA A 57 10.17 -11.68 -15.18
C ALA A 57 11.38 -12.29 -15.90
N ASP A 58 12.59 -12.20 -15.32
CA ASP A 58 13.80 -12.79 -15.86
C ASP A 58 13.68 -14.32 -16.01
N GLU A 59 13.13 -15.00 -15.01
CA GLU A 59 12.94 -16.46 -15.03
C GLU A 59 11.76 -16.92 -15.92
N ASN A 60 10.89 -16.00 -16.36
CA ASN A 60 9.65 -16.31 -17.07
C ASN A 60 9.57 -15.67 -18.48
N ASP A 61 10.69 -15.59 -19.21
CA ASP A 61 10.76 -15.03 -20.59
C ASP A 61 10.21 -13.58 -20.68
N SER A 62 10.61 -12.75 -19.72
CA SER A 62 10.10 -11.39 -19.51
C SER A 62 8.61 -11.33 -19.17
N GLY A 63 7.99 -12.47 -18.84
CA GLY A 63 6.58 -12.58 -18.52
C GLY A 63 6.20 -11.82 -17.25
N MET A 64 4.97 -11.30 -17.26
CA MET A 64 4.40 -10.57 -16.12
C MET A 64 3.51 -11.47 -15.28
N CYS A 65 3.42 -11.17 -13.98
CA CYS A 65 2.29 -11.60 -13.15
C CYS A 65 1.26 -10.46 -13.05
N GLY A 66 -0.02 -10.83 -13.07
CA GLY A 66 -1.13 -9.89 -13.12
C GLY A 66 -1.46 -9.31 -11.75
N GLY A 67 -1.84 -8.04 -11.71
CA GLY A 67 -2.12 -7.26 -10.49
C GLY A 67 -3.40 -7.63 -9.72
N MET A 68 -4.29 -8.40 -10.33
CA MET A 68 -5.55 -8.79 -9.69
C MET A 68 -5.36 -10.01 -8.79
N ALA A 69 -5.92 -9.98 -7.59
CA ALA A 69 -5.92 -11.13 -6.69
C ALA A 69 -6.89 -12.20 -7.21
N ARG A 70 -6.37 -13.37 -7.61
CA ARG A 70 -7.19 -14.48 -8.13
C ARG A 70 -6.70 -15.84 -7.70
N TYR A 71 -7.57 -16.84 -7.75
CA TYR A 71 -7.21 -18.23 -7.43
C TYR A 71 -6.57 -19.01 -8.60
N ALA A 72 -6.52 -18.41 -9.79
CA ALA A 72 -5.97 -19.05 -10.99
C ALA A 72 -5.46 -17.99 -12.00
N PRO A 73 -4.56 -18.38 -12.92
CA PRO A 73 -4.14 -17.54 -14.03
C PRO A 73 -5.29 -17.10 -14.93
N ILE A 74 -5.19 -15.91 -15.50
CA ILE A 74 -6.10 -15.41 -16.55
C ILE A 74 -5.30 -15.06 -17.78
N ASN A 75 -5.75 -15.52 -18.95
CA ASN A 75 -5.07 -15.29 -20.23
C ASN A 75 -3.58 -15.68 -20.16
N GLY A 76 -3.28 -16.81 -19.49
CA GLY A 76 -1.91 -17.31 -19.29
C GLY A 76 -1.06 -16.52 -18.29
N VAL A 77 -1.60 -15.48 -17.64
CA VAL A 77 -0.87 -14.65 -16.68
C VAL A 77 -1.25 -15.04 -15.26
N PRO A 78 -0.30 -15.52 -14.43
CA PRO A 78 -0.56 -15.86 -13.04
C PRO A 78 -0.74 -14.59 -12.19
N PRO A 79 -1.54 -14.65 -11.11
CA PRO A 79 -1.73 -13.52 -10.22
C PRO A 79 -0.50 -13.34 -9.30
N TRP A 80 -0.13 -12.08 -9.02
CA TRP A 80 0.99 -11.77 -8.11
C TRP A 80 0.71 -12.19 -6.66
N VAL A 81 -0.57 -12.21 -6.26
CA VAL A 81 -1.10 -12.68 -4.98
C VAL A 81 -2.46 -13.34 -5.19
N MET A 82 -2.84 -14.23 -4.30
CA MET A 82 -4.17 -14.85 -4.30
C MET A 82 -5.06 -14.23 -3.21
N PRO A 83 -6.40 -14.37 -3.33
CA PRO A 83 -7.33 -14.04 -2.26
C PRO A 83 -7.09 -14.90 -1.00
N PRO A 84 -7.73 -14.58 0.13
CA PRO A 84 -7.59 -15.33 1.37
C PRO A 84 -7.94 -16.81 1.17
N LEU A 85 -7.11 -17.70 1.68
CA LEU A 85 -7.26 -19.15 1.54
C LEU A 85 -6.86 -19.89 2.80
N ASP A 86 -7.42 -21.08 2.99
CA ASP A 86 -7.16 -21.95 4.13
C ASP A 86 -6.45 -23.23 3.67
N TYR A 87 -5.23 -23.45 4.15
CA TYR A 87 -4.47 -24.65 3.81
C TYR A 87 -5.18 -25.90 4.38
N GLN A 88 -5.31 -26.90 3.52
CA GLN A 88 -5.87 -28.21 3.86
C GLN A 88 -4.77 -29.26 3.88
N ALA A 89 -5.14 -30.49 4.27
CA ALA A 89 -4.26 -31.64 4.16
C ALA A 89 -3.79 -31.85 2.69
N ASN A 90 -2.65 -32.54 2.53
CA ASN A 90 -2.09 -32.89 1.22
C ASN A 90 -1.72 -31.70 0.32
N ARG A 91 -1.34 -30.55 0.91
CA ARG A 91 -0.90 -29.35 0.17
C ARG A 91 -1.97 -28.78 -0.78
N THR A 92 -3.24 -28.98 -0.46
CA THR A 92 -4.35 -28.31 -1.15
C THR A 92 -4.80 -27.10 -0.33
N PHE A 93 -5.58 -26.21 -0.94
CA PHE A 93 -6.16 -25.06 -0.25
C PHE A 93 -7.65 -24.95 -0.52
N ARG A 94 -8.36 -24.32 0.41
CA ARG A 94 -9.76 -23.96 0.30
C ARG A 94 -9.87 -22.45 0.10
N GLU A 95 -10.61 -22.05 -0.93
CA GLU A 95 -10.98 -20.65 -1.16
C GLU A 95 -11.87 -20.12 -0.03
N MET A 96 -11.57 -18.92 0.46
CA MET A 96 -12.42 -18.29 1.47
C MET A 96 -13.50 -17.43 0.81
N PRO A 97 -14.76 -17.52 1.26
CA PRO A 97 -15.81 -16.62 0.81
C PRO A 97 -15.54 -15.18 1.27
N SER A 98 -16.22 -14.22 0.65
CA SER A 98 -16.31 -12.85 1.18
C SER A 98 -16.89 -12.87 2.60
N GLY A 99 -16.33 -12.06 3.49
CA GLY A 99 -16.73 -11.99 4.89
C GLY A 99 -15.57 -12.09 5.86
N GLY A 100 -15.85 -12.49 7.10
CA GLY A 100 -14.83 -12.55 8.16
C GLY A 100 -13.81 -13.67 7.89
N VAL A 101 -12.62 -13.29 7.45
CA VAL A 101 -11.46 -14.20 7.28
C VAL A 101 -10.40 -13.86 8.32
N THR A 102 -9.58 -14.83 8.72
CA THR A 102 -8.50 -14.60 9.69
C THR A 102 -7.32 -13.90 9.04
N LEU A 103 -6.39 -13.37 9.85
CA LEU A 103 -5.13 -12.85 9.31
C LEU A 103 -4.36 -13.94 8.57
N GLU A 104 -4.22 -15.12 9.18
CA GLU A 104 -3.47 -16.23 8.58
C GLU A 104 -4.02 -16.62 7.21
N GLN A 105 -5.35 -16.65 7.04
CA GLN A 105 -5.97 -16.92 5.74
C GLN A 105 -5.59 -15.89 4.68
N ARG A 106 -5.45 -14.61 5.06
CA ARG A 106 -4.95 -13.57 4.14
C ARG A 106 -3.49 -13.80 3.80
N LEU A 107 -2.66 -14.12 4.79
CA LEU A 107 -1.24 -14.39 4.59
C LEU A 107 -1.02 -15.59 3.67
N ASN A 108 -1.84 -16.64 3.79
CA ASN A 108 -1.78 -17.78 2.90
C ASN A 108 -2.03 -17.39 1.44
N GLY A 109 -2.98 -16.47 1.18
CA GLY A 109 -3.20 -15.93 -0.17
C GLY A 109 -1.98 -15.23 -0.75
N LEU A 110 -1.21 -14.54 0.10
CA LEU A 110 0.06 -13.93 -0.32
C LEU A 110 1.12 -15.00 -0.62
N ARG A 111 1.18 -16.07 0.19
CA ARG A 111 2.17 -17.15 0.06
C ARG A 111 2.03 -17.94 -1.24
N GLU A 112 0.81 -18.06 -1.75
CA GLU A 112 0.54 -18.74 -3.03
C GLU A 112 0.66 -17.81 -4.25
N GLY A 113 0.95 -16.53 -4.04
CA GLY A 113 1.19 -15.58 -5.12
C GLY A 113 2.47 -15.85 -5.91
N ALA A 114 2.47 -15.51 -7.21
CA ALA A 114 3.61 -15.75 -8.10
C ALA A 114 4.93 -15.12 -7.65
N LEU A 115 4.88 -14.03 -6.88
CA LEU A 115 6.07 -13.32 -6.40
C LEU A 115 6.61 -13.84 -5.07
N PHE A 116 5.82 -14.60 -4.32
CA PHE A 116 6.22 -15.05 -2.99
C PHE A 116 7.51 -15.89 -2.97
N PRO A 117 7.80 -16.77 -3.95
CA PRO A 117 9.06 -17.50 -4.01
C PRO A 117 10.32 -16.61 -4.03
N TYR A 118 10.21 -15.37 -4.49
CA TYR A 118 11.31 -14.40 -4.57
C TYR A 118 11.38 -13.50 -3.32
N ILE A 119 10.24 -13.26 -2.68
CA ILE A 119 10.12 -12.39 -1.51
C ILE A 119 10.37 -13.16 -0.21
N LYS A 120 9.74 -14.33 -0.06
CA LYS A 120 9.80 -15.25 1.10
C LYS A 120 9.47 -14.63 2.46
N ASP A 121 8.87 -13.45 2.47
CA ASP A 121 8.40 -12.76 3.67
C ASP A 121 7.07 -12.06 3.39
N VAL A 122 6.03 -12.43 4.13
CA VAL A 122 4.72 -11.77 4.01
C VAL A 122 4.77 -10.32 4.53
N GLY A 123 5.72 -10.00 5.41
CA GLY A 123 5.95 -8.65 5.92
C GLY A 123 6.23 -7.62 4.81
N ALA A 124 6.82 -8.05 3.70
CA ALA A 124 7.13 -7.20 2.56
C ALA A 124 5.89 -6.75 1.76
N TYR A 125 4.69 -7.29 2.04
CA TYR A 125 3.43 -6.89 1.39
C TYR A 125 2.66 -5.81 2.17
N HIS A 126 3.17 -5.43 3.35
CA HIS A 126 2.50 -4.53 4.28
C HIS A 126 3.37 -3.31 4.58
N CYS A 127 2.75 -2.14 4.55
CA CYS A 127 3.37 -0.90 4.97
C CYS A 127 3.39 -0.84 6.51
N PRO A 128 4.54 -0.60 7.18
CA PRO A 128 4.60 -0.48 8.64
C PRO A 128 3.77 0.68 9.24
N GLY A 129 3.34 1.62 8.41
CA GLY A 129 2.45 2.72 8.78
C GLY A 129 0.97 2.44 8.54
N ASP A 130 0.62 1.35 7.85
CA ASP A 130 -0.76 0.95 7.59
C ASP A 130 -1.33 0.19 8.80
N ASP A 131 -2.33 0.76 9.46
CA ASP A 131 -2.93 0.17 10.65
C ASP A 131 -4.30 -0.49 10.39
N ARG A 132 -4.69 -0.68 9.12
CA ARG A 132 -5.98 -1.28 8.74
C ARG A 132 -6.14 -2.73 9.21
N ILE A 133 -5.04 -3.42 9.51
CA ILE A 133 -5.07 -4.73 10.17
C ILE A 133 -5.68 -4.66 11.58
N ARG A 134 -5.66 -3.49 12.23
CA ARG A 134 -6.21 -3.25 13.57
C ARG A 134 -7.42 -2.33 13.56
N ARG A 135 -7.38 -1.26 12.76
CA ARG A 135 -8.43 -0.23 12.71
C ARG A 135 -9.54 -0.51 11.71
N GLY A 136 -9.29 -1.39 10.74
CA GLY A 136 -10.20 -1.62 9.61
C GLY A 136 -10.16 -0.50 8.57
N THR A 137 -11.17 -0.46 7.71
CA THR A 137 -11.31 0.48 6.59
C THR A 137 -12.44 1.49 6.85
N SER A 138 -12.68 2.38 5.88
CA SER A 138 -13.85 3.29 5.90
C SER A 138 -15.19 2.56 5.99
N ASN A 139 -15.25 1.27 5.63
CA ASN A 139 -16.47 0.45 5.73
C ASN A 139 -16.70 -0.16 7.13
N GLY A 140 -15.73 -0.05 8.03
CA GLY A 140 -15.83 -0.56 9.40
C GLY A 140 -14.56 -1.28 9.88
N ASN A 141 -14.64 -1.83 11.09
CA ASN A 141 -13.53 -2.48 11.78
C ASN A 141 -13.78 -3.95 12.14
N GLN A 142 -14.87 -4.52 11.62
CA GLN A 142 -15.16 -5.95 11.75
C GLN A 142 -14.13 -6.78 10.97
N LEU A 143 -14.07 -8.09 11.25
CA LEU A 143 -13.06 -8.99 10.69
C LEU A 143 -12.97 -8.94 9.16
N GLN A 144 -14.08 -8.76 8.46
CA GLN A 144 -14.13 -8.61 7.00
C GLN A 144 -13.56 -7.29 6.47
N HIS A 145 -13.40 -6.27 7.31
CA HIS A 145 -12.89 -4.95 6.92
C HIS A 145 -11.42 -4.75 7.30
N LEU A 146 -10.80 -5.75 7.95
CA LEU A 146 -9.37 -5.74 8.22
C LEU A 146 -8.61 -6.11 6.95
N LEU A 147 -7.59 -5.33 6.63
CA LEU A 147 -6.71 -5.54 5.47
C LEU A 147 -5.26 -5.63 5.92
N TYR A 148 -4.50 -6.52 5.29
CA TYR A 148 -3.07 -6.67 5.53
C TYR A 148 -2.24 -6.13 4.37
N ARG A 149 -2.60 -6.46 3.13
CA ARG A 149 -1.85 -6.00 1.95
C ARG A 149 -2.01 -4.49 1.79
N SER A 150 -0.90 -3.76 1.80
CA SER A 150 -0.88 -2.29 1.62
C SER A 150 -0.54 -1.87 0.19
N TYR A 151 -0.02 -2.80 -0.61
CA TYR A 151 0.44 -2.52 -1.97
C TYR A 151 -0.49 -3.11 -3.02
N SER A 152 -0.53 -2.47 -4.17
CA SER A 152 -1.23 -2.92 -5.36
C SER A 152 -0.48 -2.55 -6.62
N MET A 153 -0.78 -3.26 -7.71
CA MET A 153 -0.33 -2.86 -9.03
C MET A 153 -1.38 -1.94 -9.68
N PRO A 154 -1.00 -0.99 -10.54
CA PRO A 154 -1.94 -0.24 -11.34
C PRO A 154 -2.88 -1.17 -12.14
N ASP A 155 -4.15 -0.79 -12.28
CA ASP A 155 -5.16 -1.55 -13.01
C ASP A 155 -4.74 -1.94 -14.44
N PHE A 156 -3.92 -1.14 -15.09
CA PHE A 156 -3.36 -1.44 -16.41
C PHE A 156 -2.55 -2.75 -16.44
N LEU A 157 -2.06 -3.21 -15.29
CA LEU A 157 -1.24 -4.42 -15.12
C LEU A 157 -2.05 -5.62 -14.62
N ARG A 158 -3.39 -5.55 -14.60
CA ARG A 158 -4.25 -6.64 -14.15
C ARG A 158 -4.19 -7.90 -15.04
N ALA A 159 -3.79 -7.72 -16.31
CA ALA A 159 -3.66 -8.77 -17.32
C ALA A 159 -4.98 -9.53 -17.65
N THR A 160 -6.15 -8.92 -17.43
CA THR A 160 -7.46 -9.57 -17.59
C THR A 160 -8.09 -9.35 -18.96
N ALA A 161 -7.74 -8.28 -19.68
CA ALA A 161 -8.14 -8.11 -21.07
C ALA A 161 -7.12 -8.78 -22.02
N PRO A 162 -7.55 -9.26 -23.21
CA PRO A 162 -6.64 -9.80 -24.21
C PRO A 162 -5.57 -8.81 -24.68
N THR A 163 -5.86 -7.50 -24.58
CA THR A 163 -4.96 -6.42 -24.98
C THR A 163 -4.04 -5.93 -23.85
N ASP A 164 -4.21 -6.44 -22.63
CA ASP A 164 -3.37 -6.02 -21.51
C ASP A 164 -1.92 -6.52 -21.71
N PRO A 165 -0.91 -5.75 -21.29
CA PRO A 165 0.49 -6.13 -21.38
C PRO A 165 0.77 -7.50 -20.75
N LYS A 166 1.66 -8.25 -21.38
CA LYS A 166 2.03 -9.61 -20.95
C LYS A 166 3.51 -9.73 -20.63
N LYS A 167 4.33 -8.81 -21.12
CA LYS A 167 5.77 -8.80 -20.87
C LYS A 167 6.22 -7.46 -20.28
N ILE A 168 7.15 -7.51 -19.34
CA ILE A 168 7.73 -6.29 -18.75
C ILE A 168 8.52 -5.48 -19.78
N THR A 169 9.01 -6.14 -20.84
CA THR A 169 9.69 -5.52 -21.98
C THR A 169 8.75 -4.73 -22.90
N ASP A 170 7.43 -4.84 -22.74
CA ASP A 170 6.45 -4.06 -23.51
C ASP A 170 6.49 -2.56 -23.12
N PHE A 171 7.07 -2.23 -21.96
CA PHE A 171 7.13 -0.87 -21.44
C PHE A 171 8.43 -0.17 -21.81
N LYS A 172 8.28 0.99 -22.46
CA LYS A 172 9.38 1.93 -22.67
C LYS A 172 9.61 2.69 -21.36
N THR A 173 10.88 2.99 -21.06
CA THR A 173 11.33 3.71 -19.84
C THR A 173 10.91 3.07 -18.50
N PRO A 174 11.32 1.82 -18.21
CA PRO A 174 10.89 1.09 -17.00
C PRO A 174 11.21 1.83 -15.69
N ALA A 175 12.30 2.59 -15.63
CA ALA A 175 12.66 3.43 -14.48
C ALA A 175 11.68 4.61 -14.23
N GLN A 176 10.78 4.93 -15.17
CA GLN A 176 9.75 5.94 -14.97
C GLN A 176 8.38 5.32 -14.72
N LYS A 177 8.18 4.04 -15.05
CA LYS A 177 6.86 3.41 -14.99
C LYS A 177 6.64 2.71 -13.66
N MET A 178 5.61 3.16 -12.94
CA MET A 178 5.25 2.58 -11.65
C MET A 178 4.75 1.14 -11.85
N LEU A 179 5.13 0.29 -10.91
CA LEU A 179 4.81 -1.13 -10.88
C LEU A 179 3.93 -1.45 -9.67
N PHE A 180 4.31 -0.97 -8.49
CA PHE A 180 3.52 -1.07 -7.26
C PHE A 180 3.29 0.31 -6.67
N VAL A 181 2.12 0.47 -6.07
CA VAL A 181 1.69 1.67 -5.37
C VAL A 181 1.22 1.29 -3.97
N GLU A 182 1.39 2.20 -3.02
CA GLU A 182 0.77 2.10 -1.71
C GLU A 182 -0.70 2.52 -1.79
N GLU A 183 -1.62 1.56 -1.67
CA GLU A 183 -3.05 1.77 -1.89
C GLU A 183 -3.86 1.74 -0.59
N ILE A 184 -4.75 2.70 -0.44
CA ILE A 184 -5.81 2.68 0.59
C ILE A 184 -7.06 2.00 0.01
N TYR A 185 -6.97 0.71 -0.25
CA TYR A 185 -8.15 -0.08 -0.60
C TYR A 185 -9.23 -0.05 0.49
N ASP A 186 -10.46 0.26 0.07
CA ASP A 186 -11.62 0.40 0.95
C ASP A 186 -12.95 0.08 0.22
N ALA A 187 -12.94 -0.96 -0.64
CA ALA A 187 -14.16 -1.41 -1.30
C ALA A 187 -15.12 -2.15 -0.35
N PRO A 188 -16.44 -1.90 -0.43
CA PRO A 188 -17.42 -2.61 0.39
C PRO A 188 -17.58 -4.08 -0.06
N GLY A 189 -17.93 -4.95 0.89
CA GLY A 189 -18.36 -6.33 0.59
C GLY A 189 -17.24 -7.34 0.32
N VAL A 190 -15.97 -6.95 0.46
CA VAL A 190 -14.80 -7.81 0.22
C VAL A 190 -13.78 -7.65 1.35
N ASN A 191 -13.04 -8.73 1.63
CA ASN A 191 -12.19 -8.90 2.83
C ASN A 191 -10.69 -8.88 2.55
N HIS A 192 -10.35 -8.57 1.31
CA HIS A 192 -9.02 -8.42 0.77
C HIS A 192 -9.08 -7.40 -0.36
N ASN A 193 -7.91 -6.95 -0.80
CA ASN A 193 -7.80 -6.13 -1.98
C ASN A 193 -7.85 -7.01 -3.23
N VAL A 194 -8.95 -6.87 -3.99
CA VAL A 194 -9.30 -7.73 -5.13
C VAL A 194 -8.60 -7.26 -6.41
N ASP A 195 -8.71 -5.98 -6.72
CA ASP A 195 -8.31 -5.39 -7.99
C ASP A 195 -6.94 -4.71 -7.91
N GLY A 196 -6.55 -4.04 -9.01
CA GLY A 196 -5.44 -3.13 -9.00
C GLY A 196 -5.84 -1.75 -8.50
N TRP A 197 -4.86 -0.88 -8.34
CA TRP A 197 -5.11 0.53 -8.06
C TRP A 197 -5.62 1.24 -9.31
N SER A 198 -6.79 1.88 -9.19
CA SER A 198 -7.46 2.51 -10.31
C SER A 198 -7.24 4.02 -10.39
N TYR A 199 -6.79 4.45 -11.55
CA TYR A 199 -6.59 5.85 -11.95
C TYR A 199 -7.03 6.01 -13.41
N ASN A 200 -7.80 7.06 -13.69
CA ASN A 200 -8.17 7.39 -15.06
C ASN A 200 -7.27 8.53 -15.58
N PRO A 201 -6.24 8.21 -16.39
CA PRO A 201 -5.34 9.22 -16.91
C PRO A 201 -6.04 10.17 -17.89
N ARG A 202 -7.08 9.71 -18.61
CA ARG A 202 -7.77 10.51 -19.64
C ARG A 202 -8.65 11.63 -19.09
N THR A 203 -9.10 11.50 -17.84
CA THR A 203 -9.92 12.53 -17.20
C THR A 203 -9.19 13.20 -16.06
N ASN A 204 -7.93 12.80 -15.85
CA ASN A 204 -7.12 13.20 -14.72
C ASN A 204 -7.88 13.09 -13.38
N SER A 205 -8.53 11.94 -13.18
CA SER A 205 -9.38 11.67 -12.01
C SER A 205 -8.98 10.37 -11.34
N LEU A 206 -8.88 10.40 -10.02
CA LEU A 206 -8.60 9.22 -9.20
C LEU A 206 -9.87 8.40 -8.94
N TRP A 207 -9.72 7.09 -8.83
CA TRP A 207 -10.79 6.20 -8.37
C TRP A 207 -10.51 5.67 -6.98
N ASP A 208 -9.27 5.24 -6.78
CA ASP A 208 -8.81 4.65 -5.53
C ASP A 208 -7.77 5.54 -4.85
N PRO A 209 -7.88 5.72 -3.53
CA PRO A 209 -6.96 6.56 -2.79
C PRO A 209 -5.60 5.86 -2.60
N LEU A 210 -4.53 6.66 -2.63
CA LEU A 210 -3.17 6.21 -2.34
C LEU A 210 -2.78 6.50 -0.89
N GLY A 211 -1.69 5.89 -0.46
CA GLY A 211 -1.15 5.97 0.88
C GLY A 211 -0.92 7.40 1.39
N LEU A 212 -1.22 7.59 2.67
CA LEU A 212 -0.86 8.77 3.47
C LEU A 212 -0.06 8.39 4.72
N TYR A 213 0.46 7.16 4.77
CA TYR A 213 0.97 6.54 6.00
C TYR A 213 2.30 7.13 6.50
N HIS A 214 2.92 8.00 5.70
CA HIS A 214 4.26 8.54 5.95
C HIS A 214 4.29 10.06 5.75
N SER A 215 3.68 10.83 6.67
CA SER A 215 3.66 12.30 6.59
C SER A 215 3.10 12.87 5.26
N ASN A 216 1.91 12.40 4.85
CA ASN A 216 1.26 12.74 3.57
C ASN A 216 2.13 12.40 2.34
N SER A 217 2.78 11.24 2.37
CA SER A 217 3.48 10.68 1.22
C SER A 217 3.07 9.24 1.01
N ALA A 218 3.29 8.76 -0.22
CA ALA A 218 3.14 7.36 -0.61
C ALA A 218 4.47 6.83 -1.16
N THR A 219 4.65 5.53 -1.02
CA THR A 219 5.78 4.81 -1.60
C THR A 219 5.38 4.12 -2.90
N PHE A 220 6.31 4.06 -3.83
CA PHE A 220 6.13 3.47 -5.16
C PHE A 220 7.30 2.55 -5.48
N SER A 221 7.03 1.48 -6.20
CA SER A 221 8.03 0.69 -6.91
C SER A 221 7.91 0.95 -8.40
N PHE A 222 9.02 0.86 -9.13
CA PHE A 222 9.08 1.03 -10.58
C PHE A 222 9.47 -0.26 -11.28
N MET A 223 9.28 -0.31 -12.60
CA MET A 223 9.46 -1.53 -13.40
C MET A 223 10.93 -2.00 -13.54
N ASP A 224 11.90 -1.15 -13.22
CA ASP A 224 13.31 -1.52 -13.11
C ASP A 224 13.69 -2.04 -11.70
N GLY A 225 12.73 -2.10 -10.78
CA GLY A 225 12.89 -2.62 -9.43
C GLY A 225 13.34 -1.61 -8.37
N HIS A 226 13.56 -0.33 -8.71
CA HIS A 226 13.80 0.68 -7.68
C HIS A 226 12.49 1.14 -7.03
N ALA A 227 12.62 1.84 -5.89
CA ALA A 227 11.49 2.42 -5.18
C ALA A 227 11.77 3.88 -4.83
N ALA A 228 10.70 4.69 -4.78
CA ALA A 228 10.77 6.09 -4.41
C ALA A 228 9.57 6.50 -3.54
N VAL A 229 9.72 7.64 -2.88
CA VAL A 229 8.66 8.27 -2.08
C VAL A 229 8.20 9.53 -2.81
N THR A 230 6.89 9.69 -2.94
CA THR A 230 6.29 10.92 -3.48
C THR A 230 5.45 11.56 -2.39
N LYS A 231 5.75 12.83 -2.10
CA LYS A 231 4.99 13.64 -1.14
C LYS A 231 3.89 14.37 -1.87
N TRP A 232 2.68 14.28 -1.34
CA TRP A 232 1.51 14.98 -1.89
C TRP A 232 1.58 16.47 -1.55
N SER A 233 1.57 17.32 -2.56
CA SER A 233 1.65 18.76 -2.41
C SER A 233 0.29 19.43 -2.44
N ASP A 234 -0.68 18.88 -3.19
CA ASP A 234 -2.03 19.43 -3.25
C ASP A 234 -2.86 18.97 -2.04
N LYS A 235 -3.43 19.92 -1.31
CA LYS A 235 -4.30 19.64 -0.16
C LYS A 235 -5.52 18.79 -0.54
N ARG A 236 -6.04 18.95 -1.76
CA ARG A 236 -7.19 18.20 -2.27
C ARG A 236 -6.86 16.71 -2.42
N THR A 237 -5.61 16.39 -2.77
CA THR A 237 -5.10 15.00 -2.78
C THR A 237 -5.15 14.40 -1.39
N VAL A 238 -4.62 15.12 -0.39
CA VAL A 238 -4.61 14.66 1.01
C VAL A 238 -6.03 14.51 1.56
N ILE A 239 -6.95 15.43 1.25
CA ILE A 239 -8.36 15.33 1.66
C ILE A 239 -9.00 14.09 1.03
N TYR A 240 -8.84 13.89 -0.28
CA TYR A 240 -9.42 12.76 -0.99
C TYR A 240 -8.89 11.41 -0.48
N PHE A 241 -7.58 11.30 -0.26
CA PHE A 241 -6.97 10.07 0.27
C PHE A 241 -7.32 9.78 1.72
N ARG A 242 -7.62 10.82 2.51
CA ARG A 242 -8.09 10.65 3.89
C ARG A 242 -9.58 10.32 3.96
N SER A 243 -10.40 10.97 3.14
CA SER A 243 -11.86 10.88 3.19
C SER A 243 -12.48 11.20 1.83
N ARG A 244 -12.95 10.15 1.14
CA ARG A 244 -13.64 10.30 -0.14
C ARG A 244 -14.96 11.06 -0.01
N SER A 245 -15.67 10.92 1.11
CA SER A 245 -16.92 11.63 1.38
C SER A 245 -16.71 13.12 1.61
N GLU A 246 -15.63 13.51 2.28
CA GLU A 246 -15.24 14.91 2.46
C GLU A 246 -14.83 15.54 1.14
N ALA A 247 -14.00 14.87 0.34
CA ALA A 247 -13.66 15.36 -1.00
C ALA A 247 -14.91 15.56 -1.89
N ALA A 248 -15.84 14.59 -1.86
CA ALA A 248 -17.08 14.66 -2.62
C ALA A 248 -17.97 15.84 -2.20
N SER A 249 -18.06 16.15 -0.90
CA SER A 249 -18.83 17.31 -0.41
C SER A 249 -18.21 18.65 -0.82
N MET A 250 -16.91 18.65 -1.12
CA MET A 250 -16.17 19.79 -1.65
C MET A 250 -16.14 19.85 -3.19
N GLY A 251 -16.79 18.91 -3.89
CA GLY A 251 -16.94 18.92 -5.34
C GLY A 251 -15.74 18.40 -6.14
N PHE A 252 -14.88 17.57 -5.55
CA PHE A 252 -13.78 16.89 -6.26
C PHE A 252 -13.62 15.43 -5.81
N GLY A 253 -12.78 14.65 -6.50
CA GLY A 253 -12.45 13.28 -6.10
C GLY A 253 -12.91 12.23 -7.11
N LYS A 254 -13.54 11.14 -6.64
CA LYS A 254 -13.86 9.99 -7.49
C LYS A 254 -14.79 10.40 -8.63
N ASN A 255 -14.38 10.10 -9.87
CA ASN A 255 -15.10 10.48 -11.10
C ASN A 255 -15.29 12.00 -11.32
N THR A 256 -14.62 12.84 -10.53
CA THR A 256 -14.76 14.30 -10.63
C THR A 256 -13.38 14.90 -10.90
N PRO A 257 -13.15 15.48 -12.09
CA PRO A 257 -11.89 16.14 -12.40
C PRO A 257 -11.56 17.23 -11.39
N PHE A 258 -10.28 17.35 -11.03
CA PHE A 258 -9.83 18.44 -10.18
C PHE A 258 -9.82 19.74 -10.99
N ASN A 259 -10.47 20.78 -10.45
CA ASN A 259 -10.50 22.12 -11.04
C ASN A 259 -10.10 23.17 -9.98
N PRO A 260 -8.99 23.93 -10.14
CA PRO A 260 -8.01 23.83 -11.23
C PRO A 260 -7.28 22.47 -11.26
N PRO A 261 -6.54 22.11 -12.32
CA PRO A 261 -5.80 20.84 -12.39
C PRO A 261 -4.95 20.58 -11.15
N ASN A 262 -4.80 19.30 -10.79
CA ASN A 262 -4.03 18.87 -9.61
C ASN A 262 -2.64 18.38 -10.04
N GLU A 263 -1.60 19.02 -9.51
CA GLU A 263 -0.20 18.74 -9.85
C GLU A 263 0.25 17.32 -9.45
N ASP A 264 -0.28 16.79 -8.34
CA ASP A 264 0.04 15.42 -7.91
C ASP A 264 -0.40 14.40 -8.96
N LEU A 265 -1.47 14.71 -9.70
CA LEU A 265 -1.96 13.82 -10.74
C LEU A 265 -1.17 13.93 -12.05
N VAL A 266 -0.51 15.07 -12.30
CA VAL A 266 0.43 15.19 -13.42
C VAL A 266 1.60 14.23 -13.20
N TRP A 267 2.13 14.19 -11.98
CA TRP A 267 3.17 13.21 -11.62
C TRP A 267 2.66 11.77 -11.79
N LEU A 268 1.45 11.47 -11.32
CA LEU A 268 0.87 10.12 -11.51
C LEU A 268 0.73 9.76 -12.99
N ASP A 269 0.32 10.70 -13.84
CA ASP A 269 0.18 10.49 -15.28
C ASP A 269 1.53 10.16 -15.94
N GLU A 270 2.59 10.92 -15.65
CA GLU A 270 3.93 10.68 -16.19
C GLU A 270 4.45 9.26 -15.87
N HIS A 271 4.15 8.78 -14.67
CA HIS A 271 4.64 7.50 -14.16
C HIS A 271 3.66 6.34 -14.42
N TYR A 272 2.43 6.61 -14.87
CA TYR A 272 1.45 5.57 -15.13
C TYR A 272 1.91 4.65 -16.27
N PRO A 273 1.76 3.32 -16.14
CA PRO A 273 2.24 2.37 -17.15
C PRO A 273 1.39 2.33 -18.43
N GLY A 274 0.14 2.77 -18.38
CA GLY A 274 -0.78 2.79 -19.52
C GLY A 274 -0.67 4.04 -20.41
N LYS A 275 -1.50 4.09 -21.46
CA LYS A 275 -1.64 5.30 -22.29
C LYS A 275 -2.34 6.40 -21.50
N THR A 276 -1.76 7.59 -21.55
CA THR A 276 -2.21 8.74 -20.78
C THR A 276 -2.76 9.88 -21.63
N LEU A 277 -3.24 10.96 -21.00
CA LEU A 277 -3.79 12.12 -21.73
C LEU A 277 -2.71 12.84 -22.56
N TYR A 278 -1.47 12.84 -22.08
CA TYR A 278 -0.35 13.55 -22.71
C TYR A 278 0.57 12.67 -23.56
N ALA A 279 0.36 11.34 -23.57
CA ALA A 279 1.07 10.43 -24.45
C ALA A 279 0.41 10.40 -25.84
N GLN A 280 0.83 11.30 -26.73
CA GLN A 280 0.58 11.20 -28.18
C GLN A 280 1.66 10.36 -28.85
#